data_AF-A0A6H1Z9L6-F1
#
_entry.id   AF-A0A6H1Z9L6-F1
#
_cell.length_a   1.000
_cell.length_b   1.000
_cell.length_c   1.000
_cell.angle_alpha   90.00
_cell.angle_beta   90.00
_cell.angle_gamma   90.00
#
_symmetry.space_group_name_H-M   'P 1'
#
loop_
_entity.id
_entity.type
_entity.pdbx_description
1 polymer ?
#
loop_
_entity_poly.entity_id
_entity_poly.type
_entity_poly.pdbx_seq_one_letter_code
_entity_poly.pdbx_strand_id
1 'polypeptide(L)'
;METTIRRNSKKANEIFDKATNIKSYTLENCFRGKQCEKIGYDGQNWLKKDWERFSFAKLTTDKQGHYCLHIHSNCWAEFASIK
;
A
#
# COMPACT_ATOMS: atom_id res chain seq x y z
N MET A 1 11.55 13.40 -0.36
CA MET A 1 10.30 14.06 -0.83
C MET A 1 9.34 12.97 -1.22
N GLU A 2 8.33 12.78 -0.39
CA GLU A 2 7.24 11.85 -0.64
C GLU A 2 6.25 12.50 -1.64
N THR A 3 5.82 11.75 -2.65
CA THR A 3 4.79 12.20 -3.60
C THR A 3 3.52 11.40 -3.42
N THR A 4 2.38 12.07 -3.27
CA THR A 4 1.07 11.39 -3.17
C THR A 4 0.49 11.12 -4.56
N ILE A 5 0.01 9.90 -4.79
CA ILE A 5 -0.64 9.49 -6.03
C ILE A 5 -2.14 9.69 -5.90
N ARG A 6 -2.74 10.32 -6.91
CA ARG A 6 -4.18 10.62 -6.93
C ARG A 6 -5.01 9.35 -7.06
N ARG A 7 -6.11 9.28 -6.30
CA ARG A 7 -7.01 8.13 -6.21
C ARG A 7 -7.50 7.61 -7.57
N ASN A 8 -7.99 8.52 -8.40
CA ASN A 8 -8.60 8.20 -9.70
C ASN A 8 -7.59 8.25 -10.85
N SER A 9 -6.29 8.20 -10.56
CA SER A 9 -5.28 8.16 -11.62
C SER A 9 -5.16 6.73 -12.17
N LYS A 10 -5.13 6.59 -13.50
CA LYS A 10 -4.81 5.31 -14.17
C LYS A 10 -3.49 4.72 -13.64
N LYS A 11 -2.56 5.61 -13.30
CA LYS A 11 -1.27 5.32 -12.68
C LYS A 11 -1.37 4.46 -11.42
N ALA A 12 -2.37 4.68 -10.55
CA ALA A 12 -2.51 3.89 -9.32
C ALA A 12 -2.79 2.41 -9.64
N ASN A 13 -3.67 2.15 -10.60
CA ASN A 13 -4.00 0.78 -11.02
C ASN A 13 -2.77 0.08 -11.62
N GLU A 14 -2.04 0.76 -12.50
CA GLU A 14 -0.80 0.23 -13.09
C GLU A 14 0.26 -0.13 -12.04
N ILE A 15 0.38 0.70 -10.99
CA ILE A 15 1.30 0.46 -9.87
C ILE A 15 0.91 -0.79 -9.09
N PHE A 16 -0.38 -1.02 -8.87
CA PHE A 16 -0.84 -2.22 -8.17
C PHE A 16 -0.69 -3.50 -9.02
N ASP A 17 -0.94 -3.44 -10.33
CA ASP A 17 -0.70 -4.57 -11.26
C ASP A 17 0.78 -5.00 -11.32
N LYS A 18 1.70 -4.06 -11.11
CA LYS A 18 3.14 -4.33 -11.14
C LYS A 18 3.77 -4.38 -9.75
N ALA A 19 2.95 -4.45 -8.69
CA ALA A 19 3.44 -4.46 -7.31
C ALA A 19 4.15 -5.78 -6.99
N THR A 20 5.33 -5.66 -6.38
CA THR A 20 6.24 -6.75 -6.02
C THR A 20 6.81 -6.50 -4.63
N ASN A 21 7.30 -7.56 -3.97
CA ASN A 21 7.86 -7.48 -2.62
C ASN A 21 6.91 -6.80 -1.62
N ILE A 22 5.62 -7.13 -1.71
CA ILE A 22 4.57 -6.51 -0.91
C ILE A 22 4.74 -6.93 0.55
N LYS A 23 4.87 -5.95 1.44
CA LYS A 23 4.93 -6.11 2.89
C LYS A 23 3.74 -5.40 3.51
N SER A 24 2.92 -6.14 4.24
CA SER A 24 1.84 -5.57 5.04
C SER A 24 2.27 -5.37 6.48
N TYR A 25 1.83 -4.25 7.05
CA TYR A 25 2.08 -3.91 8.44
C TYR A 25 0.77 -3.57 9.13
N THR A 26 0.67 -3.99 10.38
CA THR A 26 -0.41 -3.53 11.26
C THR A 26 0.16 -3.04 12.57
N LEU A 27 -0.51 -2.04 13.15
CA LEU A 27 -0.28 -1.65 14.53
C LEU A 27 -1.18 -2.51 15.41
N GLU A 28 -0.57 -3.46 16.14
CA GLU A 28 -1.24 -4.00 17.32
C GLU A 28 -1.29 -2.89 18.38
N ASN A 29 -2.50 -2.55 18.84
CA ASN A 29 -2.76 -1.55 19.87
C ASN A 29 -2.15 -0.16 19.61
N CYS A 30 -2.20 0.36 18.38
CA CYS A 30 -1.88 1.76 18.03
C CYS A 30 -0.43 2.25 18.30
N PHE A 31 0.51 1.41 18.75
CA PHE A 31 1.84 1.89 19.19
C PHE A 31 3.06 1.10 18.67
N ARG A 32 2.91 -0.11 18.11
CA ARG A 32 4.05 -0.87 17.57
C ARG A 32 3.73 -1.50 16.23
N GLY A 33 4.35 -0.97 15.17
CA GLY A 33 4.14 -1.47 13.81
C GLY A 33 4.84 -2.81 13.70
N LYS A 34 4.09 -3.89 13.63
CA LYS A 34 4.64 -5.22 13.40
C LYS A 34 4.46 -5.55 11.93
N GLN A 35 5.53 -5.99 11.27
CA GLN A 35 5.40 -6.60 9.96
C GLN A 35 4.54 -7.84 10.14
N CYS A 36 3.41 -7.88 9.46
CA CYS A 36 2.54 -9.03 9.45
C CYS A 36 2.88 -9.85 8.20
N GLU A 37 3.67 -10.90 8.36
CA GLU A 37 3.97 -11.86 7.28
C GLU A 37 2.74 -12.68 6.85
N LYS A 38 1.67 -12.65 7.65
CA LYS A 38 0.62 -13.68 7.63
C LYS A 38 -0.79 -13.13 7.76
N ILE A 39 -1.10 -12.04 7.09
CA ILE A 39 -2.51 -11.78 6.78
C ILE A 39 -2.70 -12.31 5.37
N GLY A 40 -3.71 -13.17 5.16
CA GLY A 40 -4.05 -13.84 3.91
C GLY A 40 -4.48 -12.87 2.80
N TYR A 41 -3.63 -11.89 2.54
CA TYR A 41 -3.74 -10.91 1.49
C TYR A 41 -3.15 -11.53 0.24
N ASP A 42 -4.01 -11.69 -0.75
CA ASP A 42 -3.72 -12.22 -2.08
C ASP A 42 -2.86 -11.21 -2.88
N GLY A 43 -1.70 -10.83 -2.32
CA GLY A 43 -0.75 -9.87 -2.89
C GLY A 43 -1.39 -8.61 -3.47
N GLN A 44 -1.26 -8.46 -4.79
CA GLN A 44 -1.73 -7.30 -5.56
C GLN A 44 -3.26 -7.10 -5.49
N ASN A 45 -4.03 -8.19 -5.42
CA ASN A 45 -5.50 -8.12 -5.37
C ASN A 45 -5.98 -7.44 -4.10
N TRP A 46 -5.28 -7.65 -2.99
CA TRP A 46 -5.60 -6.97 -1.74
C TRP A 46 -5.33 -5.46 -1.82
N LEU A 47 -4.18 -5.04 -2.39
CA LEU A 47 -3.85 -3.63 -2.54
C LEU A 47 -4.93 -2.87 -3.31
N LYS A 48 -5.41 -3.45 -4.43
CA LYS A 48 -6.50 -2.88 -5.23
C LYS A 48 -7.81 -2.85 -4.46
N LYS A 49 -8.18 -3.97 -3.84
CA LYS A 49 -9.45 -4.10 -3.11
C LYS A 49 -9.55 -3.10 -1.96
N ASP A 50 -8.49 -2.95 -1.17
CA ASP A 50 -8.47 -2.01 -0.06
C ASP A 50 -8.35 -0.56 -0.54
N TRP A 51 -7.59 -0.31 -1.60
CA TRP A 51 -7.56 0.99 -2.26
C TRP A 51 -8.96 1.43 -2.69
N GLU A 52 -9.74 0.56 -3.33
CA GLU A 52 -11.11 0.86 -3.78
C GLU A 52 -12.08 1.00 -2.60
N ARG A 53 -11.97 0.11 -1.61
CA ARG A 53 -12.86 0.04 -0.44
C ARG A 53 -12.72 1.24 0.49
N PHE A 54 -11.50 1.69 0.76
CA PHE A 54 -11.24 2.73 1.75
C PHE A 54 -11.02 4.08 1.09
N SER A 55 -12.03 4.96 1.12
CA SER A 55 -12.01 6.30 0.50
C SER A 55 -10.86 7.18 0.98
N PHE A 56 -10.37 6.95 2.20
CA PHE A 56 -9.27 7.66 2.86
C PHE A 56 -7.90 7.02 2.65
N ALA A 57 -7.82 5.90 1.92
CA ALA A 57 -6.53 5.28 1.61
C ALA A 57 -5.65 6.26 0.82
N LYS A 58 -4.38 6.34 1.22
CA LYS A 58 -3.38 7.25 0.63
C LYS A 58 -2.22 6.43 0.08
N LEU A 59 -1.99 6.55 -1.22
CA LEU A 59 -0.83 5.95 -1.88
C LEU A 59 0.26 7.00 -2.04
N THR A 60 1.45 6.71 -1.53
CA THR A 60 2.61 7.57 -1.64
C THR A 60 3.78 6.82 -2.26
N THR A 61 4.70 7.56 -2.86
CA THR A 61 5.95 7.03 -3.42
C THR A 61 7.12 7.87 -2.95
N ASP A 62 8.25 7.21 -2.72
CA ASP A 62 9.52 7.87 -2.52
C ASP A 62 10.26 8.13 -3.85
N LYS A 63 11.46 8.73 -3.76
CA LYS A 63 12.32 8.99 -4.94
C LYS A 63 12.98 7.72 -5.50
N GLN A 64 13.00 6.63 -4.75
CA GLN A 64 13.65 5.37 -5.08
C GLN A 64 12.68 4.37 -5.74
N GLY A 65 11.38 4.70 -5.80
CA GLY A 65 10.35 3.86 -6.41
C GLY A 65 9.73 2.87 -5.44
N HIS A 66 9.88 3.10 -4.13
CA HIS A 66 9.11 2.40 -3.11
C HIS A 66 7.78 3.10 -2.90
N TYR A 67 6.72 2.29 -2.83
CA TYR A 67 5.36 2.74 -2.63
C TYR A 67 4.88 2.37 -1.24
N CYS A 68 4.15 3.28 -0.61
CA CYS A 68 3.45 3.05 0.64
C CYS A 68 1.96 3.31 0.45
N LEU A 69 1.15 2.27 0.63
CA LEU A 69 -0.30 2.37 0.68
C LEU A 69 -0.74 2.42 2.13
N HIS A 70 -1.11 3.60 2.61
CA HIS A 70 -1.65 3.78 3.95
C HIS A 70 -3.18 3.64 3.90
N ILE A 71 -3.72 2.58 4.50
CA ILE A 71 -5.13 2.21 4.37
C ILE A 71 -5.94 2.76 5.53
N HIS A 72 -5.46 2.59 6.77
CA HIS A 72 -6.09 3.07 8.01
C HIS A 72 -5.00 3.41 9.03
N SER A 73 -5.33 4.12 10.11
CA SER A 73 -4.37 4.52 11.16
C SER A 73 -3.48 3.38 11.70
N ASN A 74 -3.94 2.13 11.57
CA ASN A 74 -3.26 0.93 12.06
C ASN A 74 -2.88 -0.07 10.95
N CYS A 75 -2.97 0.30 9.66
CA CYS A 75 -2.69 -0.63 8.56
C CYS A 75 -2.10 0.08 7.34
N TRP A 76 -0.94 -0.38 6.89
CA TRP A 76 -0.32 0.06 5.65
C TRP A 76 0.40 -1.09 4.95
N ALA A 77 0.69 -0.88 3.67
CA ALA A 77 1.50 -1.76 2.85
C ALA A 77 2.67 -1.00 2.25
N GLU A 78 3.84 -1.63 2.22
CA GLU A 78 4.98 -1.15 1.45
C GLU A 78 5.29 -2.14 0.33
N PHE A 79 5.61 -1.63 -0.84
CA PHE A 79 5.91 -2.48 -2.00
C PHE A 79 6.75 -1.74 -3.03
N ALA A 80 7.38 -2.49 -3.93
CA ALA A 80 8.04 -1.94 -5.12
C ALA A 80 7.12 -2.14 -6.32
N SER A 81 7.12 -1.21 -7.28
CA SER A 81 6.46 -1.43 -8.59
C SER A 81 7.52 -1.45 -9.66
N ILE A 82 7.54 -2.53 -10.45
CA ILE A 82 8.35 -2.55 -11.68
C ILE A 82 7.74 -1.51 -12.62
N LYS A 83 8.56 -0.66 -13.24
CA LYS A 83 8.09 0.35 -14.21
C LYS A 83 7.59 -0.32 -15.49
#